data_AF-A0A4U7F2B8-F1
#
_entry.id   AF-A0A4U7F2B8-F1
#
_cell.length_a   1.000
_cell.length_b   1.000
_cell.length_c   1.000
_cell.angle_alpha   90.00
_cell.angle_beta   90.00
_cell.angle_gamma   90.00
#
_symmetry.space_group_name_H-M   'P 1'
#
loop_
_entity.id
_entity.type
_entity.pdbx_description
1 polymer ?
#
loop_
_entity_poly.entity_id
_entity_poly.type
_entity_poly.pdbx_seq_one_letter_code
_entity_poly.pdbx_strand_id
1 'polypeptide(L)'
;MTLRSDVSDLWNRYQDGLTAADATAEDADTLDAFLEALEAGEVRAAEKTGDDVTSWEANEWVKRGILLNFGLRATEPREYG
;
A
#
# COMPACT_ATOMS: atom_id res chain seq x y z
N MET A 1 -15.49 5.55 -0.50
CA MET A 1 -15.08 4.14 -0.65
C MET A 1 -14.28 3.75 0.58
N THR A 2 -13.83 2.50 0.74
CA THR A 2 -12.95 2.12 1.87
C THR A 2 -11.51 2.03 1.35
N LEU A 3 -10.54 2.43 2.18
CA LEU A 3 -9.11 2.37 1.85
C LEU A 3 -8.66 1.02 1.26
N ARG A 4 -9.22 -0.09 1.79
CA ARG A 4 -8.94 -1.44 1.27
C ARG A 4 -9.43 -1.63 -0.17
N SER A 5 -10.62 -1.14 -0.51
CA SER A 5 -11.15 -1.23 -1.88
C SER A 5 -10.27 -0.42 -2.81
N ASP A 6 -9.96 0.81 -2.44
CA ASP A 6 -9.20 1.76 -3.26
C ASP A 6 -7.80 1.19 -3.58
N VAL A 7 -7.10 0.65 -2.58
CA VAL A 7 -5.80 -0.03 -2.78
C VAL A 7 -5.94 -1.31 -3.61
N SER A 8 -7.03 -2.06 -3.47
CA SER A 8 -7.23 -3.30 -4.23
C SER A 8 -7.55 -3.01 -5.70
N ASP A 9 -8.30 -1.95 -5.98
CA ASP A 9 -8.63 -1.49 -7.32
C ASP A 9 -7.40 -0.91 -8.02
N LEU A 10 -6.60 -0.11 -7.31
CA LEU A 10 -5.32 0.38 -7.80
C LEU A 10 -4.34 -0.78 -8.08
N TRP A 11 -4.32 -1.80 -7.22
CA TRP A 11 -3.54 -3.01 -7.45
C TRP A 11 -3.94 -3.74 -8.73
N ASN A 12 -5.24 -3.90 -9.00
CA ASN A 12 -5.71 -4.53 -10.23
C ASN A 12 -5.26 -3.74 -11.46
N ARG A 13 -5.41 -2.41 -11.44
CA ARG A 13 -4.93 -1.53 -12.52
C ARG A 13 -3.41 -1.63 -12.73
N TYR A 14 -2.63 -1.71 -11.65
CA TYR A 14 -1.18 -1.94 -11.72
C TYR A 14 -0.84 -3.28 -12.38
N GLN A 15 -1.54 -4.35 -12.01
CA GLN A 15 -1.37 -5.66 -12.64
C GLN A 15 -1.78 -5.67 -14.13
N ASP A 16 -2.71 -4.81 -14.51
CA ASP A 16 -3.15 -4.60 -15.88
C ASP A 16 -2.23 -3.63 -16.68
N GLY A 17 -1.13 -3.18 -16.08
CA GLY A 17 -0.06 -2.44 -16.76
C GLY A 17 0.00 -0.94 -16.45
N LEU A 18 -0.73 -0.43 -15.47
CA LEU A 18 -0.56 0.95 -14.99
C LEU A 18 0.89 1.16 -14.53
N THR A 19 1.57 2.17 -15.08
CA THR A 19 2.93 2.54 -14.68
C THR A 19 2.95 3.79 -13.82
N ALA A 20 4.08 4.08 -13.18
CA ALA A 20 4.29 5.34 -12.46
C ALA A 20 4.09 6.59 -13.35
N ALA A 21 4.34 6.49 -14.66
CA ALA A 21 4.16 7.61 -15.59
C ALA A 21 2.68 7.86 -15.92
N ASP A 22 1.83 6.83 -15.79
CA ASP A 22 0.39 6.89 -16.07
C ASP A 22 -0.46 7.13 -14.82
N ALA A 23 0.16 7.04 -13.63
CA ALA A 23 -0.51 7.23 -12.35
C ALA A 23 -1.05 8.65 -12.21
N THR A 24 -2.28 8.76 -11.70
CA THR A 24 -2.99 10.01 -11.50
C THR A 24 -2.75 10.60 -10.11
N ALA A 25 -3.18 11.85 -9.90
CA ALA A 25 -3.18 12.46 -8.56
C ALA A 25 -4.04 11.66 -7.57
N GLU A 26 -5.17 11.10 -8.01
CA GLU A 26 -6.03 10.27 -7.15
C GLU A 26 -5.37 8.94 -6.75
N ASP A 27 -4.57 8.36 -7.66
CA ASP A 27 -3.76 7.18 -7.35
C ASP A 27 -2.69 7.52 -6.30
N ALA A 28 -2.08 8.71 -6.38
CA ALA A 28 -1.13 9.20 -5.39
C ALA A 28 -1.80 9.46 -4.04
N ASP A 29 -2.96 10.12 -4.01
CA ASP A 29 -3.75 10.39 -2.80
C ASP A 29 -4.14 9.07 -2.09
N THR A 30 -4.49 8.03 -2.86
CA THR A 30 -4.77 6.70 -2.33
C THR A 30 -3.55 6.08 -1.64
N LEU A 31 -2.36 6.22 -2.25
CA LEU A 31 -1.11 5.71 -1.68
C LEU A 31 -0.65 6.51 -0.47
N ASP A 32 -0.88 7.82 -0.44
CA ASP A 32 -0.59 8.68 0.71
C ASP A 32 -1.50 8.32 1.90
N ALA A 33 -2.81 8.19 1.69
CA ALA A 33 -3.75 7.75 2.72
C ALA A 33 -3.42 6.32 3.23
N PHE A 34 -2.95 5.43 2.35
CA PHE A 34 -2.48 4.11 2.73
C PHE A 34 -1.24 4.16 3.62
N LEU A 35 -0.24 4.97 3.27
CA LEU A 35 0.98 5.12 4.08
C LEU A 35 0.67 5.75 5.44
N GLU A 36 -0.18 6.77 5.48
CA GLU A 36 -0.61 7.40 6.73
C GLU A 36 -1.24 6.38 7.68
N ALA A 37 -2.18 5.57 7.19
CA ALA A 37 -2.81 4.51 7.99
C ALA A 37 -1.80 3.43 8.45
N LEU A 38 -0.82 3.09 7.60
CA LEU A 38 0.22 2.11 7.93
C LEU A 38 1.18 2.65 9.00
N GLU A 39 1.60 3.91 8.89
CA GLU A 39 2.50 4.59 9.84
C GLU A 39 1.81 4.85 11.19
N ALA A 40 0.53 5.18 11.17
CA ALA A 40 -0.31 5.29 12.36
C ALA A 40 -0.60 3.92 13.02
N GLY A 41 -0.32 2.82 12.31
CA GLY A 41 -0.59 1.46 12.78
C GLY A 41 -2.08 1.07 12.75
N GLU A 42 -2.91 1.85 12.07
CA GLU A 42 -4.33 1.58 11.86
C GLU A 42 -4.55 0.35 10.97
N VAL A 43 -3.60 0.10 10.06
CA VAL A 43 -3.53 -1.13 9.26
C VAL A 43 -2.16 -1.78 9.43
N ARG A 44 -2.09 -3.11 9.41
CA ARG A 44 -0.83 -3.85 9.52
C ARG A 44 -0.71 -4.92 8.45
N ALA A 45 0.52 -5.23 8.04
CA ALA A 45 0.78 -6.25 7.00
C ALA A 45 0.46 -7.69 7.47
N ALA A 46 0.39 -7.90 8.77
CA ALA A 46 -0.08 -9.12 9.40
C ALA A 46 -0.67 -8.80 10.78
N GLU A 47 -1.66 -9.58 11.19
CA GLU A 47 -2.35 -9.44 12.48
C GLU A 47 -2.50 -10.81 13.15
N LYS A 48 -2.61 -10.81 14.47
CA LYS A 48 -2.80 -12.04 15.24
C LYS A 48 -4.20 -12.59 15.01
N THR A 49 -4.30 -13.90 14.84
CA THR A 49 -5.58 -14.62 14.77
C THR A 49 -5.82 -15.39 16.06
N GLY A 50 -5.98 -14.65 17.16
CA GLY A 50 -6.19 -15.19 18.51
C GLY A 50 -5.59 -14.31 19.60
N ASP A 51 -5.77 -14.73 20.85
CA ASP A 51 -5.34 -13.95 22.02
C ASP A 51 -3.84 -14.11 22.35
N ASP A 52 -3.19 -15.16 21.82
CA ASP A 52 -1.77 -15.44 22.06
C ASP A 52 -0.84 -14.95 20.92
N VAL A 53 0.42 -15.39 20.90
CA VAL A 53 1.43 -14.99 19.88
C VAL A 53 1.72 -16.10 18.87
N THR A 54 0.94 -17.17 18.85
CA THR A 54 1.23 -18.38 18.08
C THR A 54 0.57 -18.42 16.71
N SER A 55 -0.49 -17.63 16.48
CA SER A 55 -1.22 -17.58 15.22
C SER A 55 -1.29 -16.16 14.64
N TRP A 56 -0.94 -16.05 13.36
CA TRP A 56 -0.93 -14.80 12.60
C TRP A 56 -1.52 -15.02 11.21
N GLU A 57 -2.22 -14.01 10.71
CA GLU A 57 -2.72 -13.95 9.34
C GLU A 57 -2.10 -12.76 8.59
N ALA A 58 -1.81 -12.97 7.31
CA ALA A 58 -1.27 -11.94 6.45
C ALA A 58 -2.40 -11.11 5.85
N ASN A 59 -2.30 -9.79 6.00
CA ASN A 59 -3.19 -8.85 5.32
C ASN A 59 -2.65 -8.58 3.91
N GLU A 60 -3.06 -9.40 2.95
CA GLU A 60 -2.53 -9.37 1.58
C GLU A 60 -2.69 -7.99 0.93
N TRP A 61 -3.83 -7.32 1.12
CA TRP A 61 -4.09 -6.01 0.54
C TRP A 61 -3.11 -4.93 1.04
N VAL A 62 -2.67 -5.01 2.30
CA VAL A 62 -1.68 -4.09 2.86
C VAL A 62 -0.32 -4.33 2.20
N LYS A 63 0.07 -5.60 2.00
CA LYS A 63 1.32 -5.93 1.30
C LYS A 63 1.30 -5.44 -0.15
N ARG A 64 0.16 -5.55 -0.83
CA ARG A 64 -0.04 -4.98 -2.17
C ARG A 64 0.10 -3.45 -2.16
N GLY A 65 -0.47 -2.75 -1.18
CA GLY A 65 -0.26 -1.30 -0.99
C GLY A 65 1.21 -0.90 -0.80
N ILE A 66 2.00 -1.71 -0.09
CA ILE A 66 3.45 -1.50 0.02
C ILE A 66 4.14 -1.65 -1.34
N LEU A 67 3.80 -2.71 -2.09
CA LEU A 67 4.38 -2.93 -3.42
C LEU A 67 4.03 -1.80 -4.41
N LEU A 68 2.80 -1.27 -4.35
CA LEU A 68 2.39 -0.14 -5.19
C LEU A 68 3.22 1.11 -4.92
N ASN A 69 3.60 1.38 -3.67
CA ASN A 69 4.47 2.51 -3.35
C ASN A 69 5.86 2.39 -3.99
N PHE A 70 6.35 1.17 -4.23
CA PHE A 70 7.57 0.96 -5.00
C PHE A 70 7.33 1.00 -6.52
N GLY A 71 6.18 0.50 -7.00
CA GLY A 71 5.89 0.39 -8.42
C GLY A 71 5.40 1.69 -9.08
N LEU A 72 4.75 2.57 -8.32
CA LEU A 72 4.05 3.76 -8.85
C LEU A 72 4.66 5.09 -8.42
N ARG A 73 5.75 5.09 -7.63
CA ARG A 73 6.49 6.32 -7.30
C ARG A 73 7.82 6.37 -8.03
N ALA A 74 8.20 7.56 -8.47
CA ALA A 74 9.50 7.79 -9.08
C ALA A 74 10.63 7.68 -8.05
N THR A 75 11.77 7.14 -8.48
CA THR A 75 13.00 7.15 -7.69
C THR A 75 13.63 8.53 -7.78
N GLU A 76 13.74 9.20 -6.64
CA GLU A 76 14.40 10.50 -6.53
C GLU A 76 15.80 10.34 -5.91
N PRO A 77 16.85 10.99 -6.46
CA PRO A 77 18.16 11.03 -5.81
C PRO A 77 18.04 11.66 -4.43
N ARG A 78 18.71 11.07 -3.45
CA ARG A 78 18.79 11.59 -2.08
C ARG A 78 20.23 11.93 -1.78
N GLU A 79 20.50 13.18 -1.42
CA GLU A 79 21.81 13.56 -0.87
C GLU A 79 21.82 13.24 0.62
N TYR A 80 22.87 12.55 1.05
CA TYR A 80 23.21 12.40 2.46
C TYR A 80 24.40 13.33 2.73
N GLY A 81 24.27 14.16 3.77
CA GLY A 81 25.25 15.18 4.13
C GLY A 81 26.65 14.65 4.41
#